data_AF-A0A2E6S294-F1
#
_entry.id   AF-A0A2E6S294-F1
#
_cell.length_a   1.000
_cell.length_b   1.000
_cell.length_c   1.000
_cell.angle_alpha   90.00
_cell.angle_beta   90.00
_cell.angle_gamma   90.00
#
_symmetry.space_group_name_H-M   'P 1'
#
loop_
_entity.id
_entity.type
_entity.pdbx_description
1 polymer ?
#
loop_
_entity_poly.entity_id
_entity_poly.type
_entity_poly.pdbx_seq_one_letter_code
_entity_poly.pdbx_strand_id
1 'polypeptide(L)'
;MEKNHFVNQKNPACPECGCNHLYKKKDFNQALGCLVILIGAIFVPITYGLSLVVVFLFDLLLYRRVKDSIECYKCRAEFKNVDVPKHLEDFDHHVAEMYEKY
;
A
#
# COMPACT_ATOMS: atom_id res chain seq x y z
N MET A 1 1.77 -17.06 7.54
CA MET A 1 3.19 -16.66 7.61
C MET A 1 3.38 -15.77 8.82
N GLU A 2 4.42 -16.01 9.61
CA GLU A 2 4.70 -15.25 10.84
C GLU A 2 5.07 -13.80 10.50
N LYS A 3 4.54 -12.83 11.27
CA LYS A 3 4.72 -11.39 11.01
C LYS A 3 6.19 -10.94 11.01
N ASN A 4 7.03 -11.67 11.73
CA ASN A 4 8.45 -11.34 11.98
C ASN A 4 9.42 -11.93 10.95
N HIS A 5 8.94 -12.70 9.96
CA HIS A 5 9.81 -13.43 9.03
C HIS A 5 10.74 -12.49 8.25
N PHE A 6 10.23 -11.33 7.81
CA PHE A 6 10.98 -10.35 7.03
C PHE A 6 11.82 -9.39 7.89
N VAL A 7 11.44 -9.15 9.15
CA VAL A 7 12.15 -8.21 10.05
C VAL A 7 13.46 -8.78 10.56
N ASN A 8 13.52 -10.10 10.76
CA ASN A 8 14.72 -10.75 11.30
C ASN A 8 15.81 -10.96 10.23
N GLN A 9 15.47 -10.84 8.95
CA GLN A 9 16.41 -11.00 7.84
C GLN A 9 17.06 -9.67 7.46
N LYS A 10 18.38 -9.70 7.31
CA LYS A 10 19.16 -8.58 6.74
C LYS A 10 18.87 -8.35 5.26
N ASN A 11 18.44 -9.39 4.55
CA ASN A 11 18.07 -9.36 3.14
C ASN A 11 16.80 -10.20 2.95
N PRO A 12 15.61 -9.61 3.11
CA PRO A 12 14.37 -10.37 3.05
C PRO A 12 14.16 -10.94 1.64
N ALA A 13 14.01 -12.26 1.56
CA ALA A 13 13.76 -12.95 0.30
C ALA A 13 12.29 -13.36 0.20
N CYS A 14 11.75 -13.35 -1.01
CA CYS A 14 10.39 -13.85 -1.24
C CYS A 14 10.34 -15.37 -1.03
N PRO A 15 9.44 -15.90 -0.18
CA PRO A 15 9.32 -17.35 0.02
C PRO A 15 8.81 -18.10 -1.21
N GLU A 16 8.13 -17.43 -2.14
CA GLU A 16 7.55 -18.03 -3.34
C GLU A 16 8.56 -18.17 -4.48
N CYS A 17 9.43 -17.17 -4.67
CA CYS A 17 10.34 -17.10 -5.82
C CYS A 17 11.83 -16.96 -5.47
N GLY A 18 12.17 -16.84 -4.18
CA GLY A 18 13.54 -16.65 -3.70
C GLY A 18 14.17 -15.30 -4.07
N CYS A 19 13.41 -14.36 -4.64
CA CYS A 19 13.93 -13.06 -5.05
C CYS A 19 14.13 -12.13 -3.84
N ASN A 20 15.24 -11.39 -3.82
CA ASN A 20 15.57 -10.41 -2.78
C ASN A 20 14.99 -9.01 -3.04
N HIS A 21 14.37 -8.81 -4.20
CA HIS A 21 13.73 -7.55 -4.56
C HIS A 21 12.29 -7.55 -4.06
N LEU A 22 12.13 -7.01 -2.87
CA LEU A 22 10.85 -6.73 -2.22
C LEU A 22 10.75 -5.20 -2.04
N TYR A 23 9.56 -4.65 -2.25
CA TYR A 23 9.29 -3.24 -1.96
C TYR A 23 8.12 -3.11 -1.00
N LYS A 24 8.15 -2.06 -0.20
CA LYS A 24 7.00 -1.71 0.62
C LYS A 24 5.99 -0.95 -0.24
N LYS A 25 4.72 -1.25 -0.06
CA LYS A 25 3.61 -0.61 -0.73
C LYS A 25 2.54 -0.34 0.31
N LYS A 26 1.85 0.79 0.19
CA LYS A 26 0.72 1.06 1.06
C LYS A 26 -0.47 0.24 0.55
N ASP A 27 -1.09 -0.58 1.42
CA ASP A 27 -2.29 -1.37 1.06
C ASP A 27 -3.53 -0.47 1.02
N PHE A 28 -3.52 0.52 0.12
CA PHE A 28 -4.65 1.42 0.00
C PHE A 28 -5.80 0.67 -0.64
N ASN A 29 -6.81 0.36 0.16
CA ASN A 29 -8.01 -0.28 -0.34
C ASN A 29 -8.74 0.70 -1.26
N GLN A 30 -8.63 0.47 -2.57
CA GLN A 30 -9.25 1.29 -3.60
C GLN A 30 -10.77 1.42 -3.39
N ALA A 31 -11.43 0.39 -2.84
CA ALA A 31 -12.85 0.45 -2.52
C ALA A 31 -13.17 1.48 -1.43
N LEU A 32 -12.30 1.66 -0.42
CA LEU A 32 -12.49 2.67 0.62
C LEU A 32 -12.36 4.08 0.04
N GLY A 33 -11.35 4.33 -0.81
CA GLY A 33 -11.19 5.63 -1.48
C GLY A 33 -12.40 5.96 -2.37
N CYS A 34 -12.87 5.00 -3.16
CA CYS A 34 -14.06 5.18 -3.99
C CYS A 34 -15.32 5.49 -3.16
N LEU A 35 -15.52 4.80 -2.03
CA LEU A 35 -16.66 5.02 -1.15
C LEU A 35 -16.66 6.43 -0.55
N VAL A 36 -15.49 6.92 -0.12
CA VAL A 36 -15.33 8.27 0.43
C VAL A 36 -15.62 9.35 -0.61
N ILE A 37 -15.10 9.20 -1.84
CA ILE A 37 -15.36 10.13 -2.94
C ILE A 37 -16.86 10.13 -3.30
N LEU A 38 -17.49 8.95 -3.36
CA LEU A 38 -18.90 8.81 -3.71
C LEU A 38 -19.81 9.48 -2.67
N ILE A 39 -19.53 9.30 -1.38
CA ILE A 39 -20.26 10.00 -0.30
C ILE A 39 -20.05 11.52 -0.43
N GLY A 40 -18.81 11.97 -0.66
CA GLY A 40 -18.51 13.38 -0.85
C GLY A 40 -19.34 13.99 -1.99
N ALA A 41 -19.33 13.36 -3.16
CA ALA A 41 -20.05 13.83 -4.35
C ALA A 41 -21.57 13.99 -4.12
N ILE A 42 -22.20 13.08 -3.37
CA ILE A 42 -23.64 13.16 -3.05
C ILE A 42 -23.93 14.33 -2.09
N PHE A 43 -23.05 14.60 -1.13
CA PHE A 43 -23.25 15.62 -0.10
C PHE A 43 -22.82 17.04 -0.52
N VAL A 44 -21.94 17.19 -1.52
CA VAL A 44 -21.49 18.49 -2.05
C VAL A 44 -22.63 19.45 -2.43
N PRO A 45 -23.63 19.07 -3.25
CA PRO A 45 -24.68 20.00 -3.67
C PRO A 45 -25.59 20.45 -2.53
N ILE A 46 -25.71 19.65 -1.46
CA ILE A 46 -26.57 19.94 -0.31
C ILE A 46 -25.91 20.92 0.67
N THR A 47 -24.58 20.91 0.76
CA THR A 47 -23.83 21.59 1.83
C THR A 47 -22.99 22.78 1.34
N TYR A 48 -23.16 23.20 0.08
CA TYR A 48 -22.38 24.29 -0.55
C TYR A 48 -20.86 24.12 -0.38
N GLY A 49 -20.36 22.88 -0.40
CA GLY A 49 -18.93 22.56 -0.33
C GLY A 49 -18.34 22.36 1.07
N LEU A 50 -19.11 22.54 2.15
CA LEU A 50 -18.62 22.24 3.51
C LEU A 50 -18.28 20.73 3.68
N SER A 51 -19.00 19.85 2.97
CA SER A 51 -18.73 18.42 2.95
C SER A 51 -17.31 18.07 2.47
N LEU A 52 -16.67 18.92 1.65
CA LEU A 52 -15.31 18.68 1.17
C LEU A 52 -14.29 18.68 2.30
N VAL A 53 -14.47 19.56 3.30
CA VAL A 53 -13.56 19.62 4.46
C VAL A 53 -13.68 18.33 5.28
N VAL A 54 -14.91 17.84 5.48
CA VAL A 54 -15.16 16.60 6.22
C VAL A 54 -14.58 15.40 5.49
N VAL A 55 -14.82 15.30 4.17
CA VAL A 55 -14.28 14.24 3.31
C VAL A 55 -12.75 14.26 3.31
N PHE A 56 -12.14 15.44 3.22
CA PHE A 56 -10.69 15.60 3.28
C PHE A 56 -10.10 15.12 4.61
N LEU A 57 -10.72 15.49 5.74
CA LEU A 57 -10.29 15.00 7.05
C LEU A 57 -10.43 13.48 7.18
N PHE A 58 -11.50 12.93 6.62
CA PHE A 58 -11.74 11.49 6.62
C PHE A 58 -10.71 10.75 5.75
N ASP A 59 -10.38 11.29 4.58
CA ASP A 59 -9.37 10.77 3.67
C ASP A 59 -7.98 10.78 4.33
N LEU A 60 -7.60 11.88 4.99
CA LEU A 60 -6.38 11.95 5.79
C LEU A 60 -6.34 10.92 6.92
N LEU A 61 -7.46 10.72 7.62
CA LEU A 61 -7.54 9.75 8.71
C LEU A 61 -7.40 8.32 8.19
N LEU A 62 -8.02 8.02 7.04
CA LEU A 62 -7.85 6.74 6.36
C LEU A 62 -6.41 6.55 5.88
N TYR A 63 -5.82 7.55 5.21
CA TYR A 63 -4.43 7.49 4.74
C TYR A 63 -3.44 7.17 5.87
N ARG A 64 -3.66 7.72 7.07
CA ARG A 64 -2.87 7.40 8.28
C ARG A 64 -3.15 5.99 8.83
N ARG A 65 -4.37 5.47 8.68
CA ARG A 65 -4.80 4.15 9.18
C ARG A 65 -4.36 3.00 8.27
N VAL A 66 -4.19 3.25 6.98
CA VAL A 66 -3.76 2.22 6.03
C VAL A 66 -2.40 1.68 6.46
N LYS A 67 -2.32 0.35 6.56
CA LYS A 67 -1.11 -0.37 6.93
C LYS A 67 -0.23 -0.60 5.70
N ASP A 68 1.06 -0.69 5.93
CA ASP A 68 2.03 -1.04 4.89
C ASP A 68 1.95 -2.55 4.60
N SER A 69 2.04 -2.90 3.32
CA SER A 69 2.19 -4.27 2.79
C SER A 69 3.53 -4.39 2.06
N ILE A 70 3.99 -5.63 1.86
CA ILE A 70 5.21 -5.91 1.10
C ILE A 70 4.81 -6.63 -0.17
N GLU A 71 5.34 -6.21 -1.30
CA GLU A 71 5.10 -6.86 -2.59
C GLU A 71 6.44 -7.25 -3.24
N CYS A 72 6.46 -8.39 -3.93
CA CYS A 72 7.64 -8.84 -4.67
C CYS A 72 7.59 -8.37 -6.13
N TYR A 73 8.69 -7.82 -6.66
CA TYR A 73 8.77 -7.39 -8.06
C TYR A 73 8.59 -8.53 -9.07
N LYS A 74 9.06 -9.74 -8.74
CA LYS A 74 9.08 -10.87 -9.68
C LYS A 74 7.75 -11.61 -9.73
N CYS A 75 7.31 -12.15 -8.59
CA CYS A 75 6.09 -12.97 -8.55
C CYS A 75 4.81 -12.17 -8.25
N ARG A 76 4.91 -10.86 -7.95
CA ARG A 76 3.78 -10.02 -7.51
C ARG A 76 3.01 -10.60 -6.31
N ALA A 77 3.69 -11.41 -5.50
CA ALA A 77 3.13 -11.91 -4.26
C ALA A 77 3.02 -10.75 -3.25
N GLU A 78 1.81 -10.52 -2.75
CA GLU A 78 1.49 -9.49 -1.78
C GLU A 78 1.41 -10.10 -0.38
N PHE A 79 2.25 -9.60 0.53
CA PHE A 79 2.30 -10.01 1.93
C PHE A 79 1.67 -8.90 2.77
N LYS A 80 0.43 -9.14 3.20
CA LYS A 80 -0.32 -8.24 4.10
C LYS A 80 -0.10 -8.64 5.57
N ASN A 81 -0.27 -7.68 6.49
CA ASN A 81 -0.13 -7.88 7.95
C ASN A 81 1.26 -8.38 8.42
N VAL A 82 2.31 -8.10 7.66
CA VAL A 82 3.69 -8.40 8.04
C VAL A 82 4.37 -7.14 8.57
N ASP A 83 5.32 -7.28 9.49
CA ASP A 83 6.10 -6.14 9.94
C ASP A 83 7.09 -5.75 8.84
N VAL A 84 6.94 -4.53 8.31
CA VAL A 84 7.78 -4.03 7.23
C VAL A 84 9.10 -3.54 7.81
N PRO A 85 10.26 -4.12 7.40
CA PRO A 85 11.54 -3.63 7.85
C PRO A 85 11.76 -2.19 7.40
N LYS A 86 12.27 -1.32 8.28
CA LYS A 86 12.54 0.10 7.97
C LYS A 86 13.56 0.32 6.85
N HIS A 87 14.38 -0.69 6.56
CA HIS A 87 15.38 -0.66 5.49
C HIS A 87 14.80 -1.00 4.11
N LEU A 88 13.53 -1.44 4.04
CA LEU A 88 12.89 -1.73 2.77
C LEU A 88 12.58 -0.42 2.05
N GLU A 89 13.07 -0.33 0.81
CA GLU A 89 12.85 0.83 -0.04
C GLU A 89 11.41 0.84 -0.57
N ASP A 90 10.95 2.04 -0.91
CA ASP A 90 9.70 2.24 -1.63
C ASP A 90 9.79 1.65 -3.05
N PHE A 91 8.66 1.62 -3.74
CA PHE A 91 8.61 1.17 -5.13
C PHE A 91 9.55 1.99 -6.03
N ASP A 92 10.42 1.28 -6.75
CA ASP A 92 11.36 1.80 -7.74
C ASP A 92 10.95 1.32 -9.13
N HIS A 93 10.69 2.28 -10.01
CA HIS A 93 10.30 2.03 -11.39
C HIS A 93 11.38 1.29 -12.19
N HIS A 94 12.65 1.61 -11.97
CA HIS A 94 13.76 1.02 -12.72
C HIS A 94 13.87 -0.48 -12.41
N VAL A 95 13.65 -0.87 -11.15
CA VAL A 95 13.61 -2.29 -10.75
C VAL A 95 12.40 -2.99 -11.37
N ALA A 96 11.22 -2.35 -11.41
CA ALA A 96 10.04 -2.91 -12.05
C ALA A 96 10.24 -3.19 -13.54
N GLU A 97 10.81 -2.24 -14.29
CA GLU A 97 11.09 -2.39 -15.73
C GLU A 97 12.04 -3.56 -16.03
N MET A 98 13.00 -3.82 -15.14
CA MET A 98 13.92 -4.96 -15.27
C MET A 98 13.21 -6.32 -15.19
N TYR A 99 12.15 -6.43 -14.38
CA TYR A 99 11.37 -7.66 -14.22
C TYR A 99 10.26 -7.83 -15.27
N GLU A 100 9.85 -6.75 -15.95
CA GLU A 100 8.82 -6.83 -17.01
C GLU A 100 9.38 -7.35 -18.34
N LYS A 101 10.70 -7.22 -18.56
CA LYS A 101 11.38 -7.68 -19.78
C LYS A 101 11.67 -9.20 -19.83
N TYR A 102 11.39 -9.94 -18.76
CA TYR A 102 11.70 -11.38 -18.63
C TYR A 102 10.45 -12.21 -18.33
#